data_AF-C2EI62-F1
#
_entry.id   AF-C2EI62-F1
#
_cell.length_a   1.000
_cell.length_b   1.000
_cell.length_c   1.000
_cell.angle_alpha   90.00
_cell.angle_beta   90.00
_cell.angle_gamma   90.00
#
_symmetry.space_group_name_H-M   'P 1'
#
loop_
_entity.id
_entity.type
_entity.pdbx_description
1 polymer ?
#
loop_
_entity_poly.entity_id
_entity_poly.type
_entity_poly.pdbx_seq_one_letter_code
_entity_poly.pdbx_strand_id
1 'polypeptide(L)'
;EDGKVLEPTKYVVKDGKVGDDYTTEKNKFDGYKFKRMGEFSADAIGKVEEGTKHVVYVYAKTGNVDVKYVDTEGNVLPGGEVTPVKTNEEVGTEYGTTQKTFDGYHFVKMDVKSAPATGVVTAKDQHVIYVYEKDSETPTPEKKKGS
;
A
#
# COMPACT_ATOMS: atom_id res chain seq x y z
N GLU A 1 11.86 3.45 16.36
CA GLU A 1 12.56 3.64 15.08
C GLU A 1 13.64 2.59 15.02
N ASP A 2 13.71 1.79 13.95
CA ASP A 2 14.55 0.59 13.92
C ASP A 2 16.05 0.89 13.70
N GLY A 3 16.43 2.17 13.60
CA GLY A 3 17.83 2.62 13.46
C GLY A 3 18.52 2.27 12.13
N LYS A 4 17.80 1.66 11.17
CA LYS A 4 18.36 1.27 9.86
C LYS A 4 18.68 2.50 9.01
N VAL A 5 19.93 2.62 8.60
CA VAL A 5 20.39 3.60 7.60
C VAL A 5 19.96 3.13 6.20
N LEU A 6 19.21 3.98 5.48
CA LEU A 6 18.75 3.69 4.10
C LEU A 6 19.74 4.19 3.04
N GLU A 7 20.47 5.26 3.33
CA GLU A 7 21.50 5.84 2.48
C GLU A 7 22.66 6.28 3.37
N PRO A 8 23.92 6.02 2.98
CA PRO A 8 25.08 6.48 3.73
C PRO A 8 25.12 8.01 3.82
N THR A 9 25.68 8.52 4.91
CA THR A 9 25.87 9.96 5.10
C THR A 9 26.76 10.54 4.00
N LYS A 10 26.35 11.67 3.44
CA LYS A 10 27.12 12.45 2.45
C LYS A 10 27.27 13.89 2.92
N TYR A 11 28.41 14.49 2.61
CA TYR A 11 28.61 15.92 2.82
C TYR A 11 27.90 16.69 1.70
N VAL A 12 27.02 17.61 2.09
CA VAL A 12 26.39 18.56 1.15
C VAL A 12 27.19 19.87 1.12
N VAL A 13 27.79 20.23 2.25
CA VAL A 13 28.82 21.26 2.36
C VAL A 13 29.97 20.68 3.18
N LYS A 14 31.21 20.82 2.71
CA LYS A 14 32.42 20.38 3.41
C LYS A 14 33.35 21.58 3.55
N ASP A 15 33.81 21.86 4.76
CA ASP A 15 34.68 23.01 5.09
C ASP A 15 34.10 24.37 4.62
N GLY A 16 32.77 24.52 4.68
CA GLY A 16 32.06 25.74 4.30
C GLY A 16 32.26 26.89 5.30
N LYS A 17 32.07 28.14 4.86
CA LYS A 17 32.23 29.29 5.75
C LYS A 17 30.98 29.47 6.61
N VAL A 18 31.18 29.87 7.86
CA VAL A 18 30.08 30.23 8.75
C VAL A 18 29.22 31.33 8.12
N GLY A 19 27.91 31.13 8.09
CA GLY A 19 26.92 32.02 7.49
C GLY A 19 26.50 31.66 6.05
N ASP A 20 27.26 30.82 5.36
CA ASP A 20 26.88 30.30 4.04
C ASP A 20 25.58 29.51 4.12
N ASP A 21 24.71 29.64 3.11
CA ASP A 21 23.48 28.86 3.05
C ASP A 21 23.78 27.40 2.65
N TYR A 22 23.03 26.47 3.24
CA TYR A 22 22.95 25.10 2.78
C TYR A 22 21.49 24.72 2.53
N THR A 23 21.28 23.81 1.58
CA THR A 23 20.00 23.18 1.32
C THR A 23 20.21 21.68 1.12
N THR A 24 19.24 20.91 1.57
CA THR A 24 19.23 19.46 1.44
C THR A 24 17.84 19.01 1.04
N GLU A 25 17.78 17.90 0.31
CA GLU A 25 16.52 17.33 -0.17
C GLU A 25 16.36 15.91 0.34
N LYS A 26 15.12 15.57 0.68
CA LYS A 26 14.74 14.20 1.01
C LYS A 26 14.79 13.33 -0.24
N ASN A 27 15.32 12.13 -0.11
CA ASN A 27 15.31 11.14 -1.19
C ASN A 27 14.01 10.34 -1.21
N LYS A 28 13.79 9.64 -2.33
CA LYS A 28 12.73 8.65 -2.47
C LYS A 28 13.35 7.27 -2.34
N PHE A 29 12.73 6.42 -1.54
CA PHE A 29 13.14 5.03 -1.34
C PHE A 29 11.93 4.14 -1.58
N ASP A 30 12.09 3.12 -2.42
CA ASP A 30 11.01 2.17 -2.71
C ASP A 30 10.61 1.42 -1.43
N GLY A 31 9.29 1.33 -1.18
CA GLY A 31 8.75 0.74 0.04
C GLY A 31 8.89 1.61 1.29
N TYR A 32 9.15 2.92 1.13
CA TYR A 32 9.20 3.87 2.23
C TYR A 32 8.52 5.21 1.88
N LYS A 33 7.92 5.85 2.89
CA LYS A 33 7.45 7.24 2.81
C LYS A 33 8.15 8.12 3.83
N PHE A 34 8.44 9.35 3.45
CA PHE A 34 8.98 10.34 4.38
C PHE A 34 8.00 10.56 5.53
N LYS A 35 8.48 10.45 6.75
CA LYS A 35 7.67 10.63 7.96
C LYS A 35 7.92 11.99 8.58
N ARG A 36 9.19 12.33 8.85
CA ARG A 36 9.59 13.58 9.52
C ARG A 36 11.11 13.79 9.47
N MET A 37 11.56 14.97 9.89
CA MET A 37 12.95 15.19 10.28
C MET A 37 13.28 14.40 11.55
N GLY A 38 14.54 14.00 11.71
CA GLY A 38 15.03 13.38 12.94
C GLY A 38 14.97 14.35 14.13
N GLU A 39 14.76 13.82 15.34
CA GLU A 39 14.58 14.63 16.56
C GLU A 39 15.77 15.58 16.84
N PHE A 40 16.99 15.14 16.52
CA PHE A 40 18.22 15.92 16.66
C PHE A 40 18.77 16.42 15.33
N SER A 41 17.93 16.44 14.29
CA SER A 41 18.31 16.93 12.97
C SER A 41 18.38 18.45 12.95
N ALA A 42 19.35 19.00 12.23
CA ALA A 42 19.23 20.35 11.71
C ALA A 42 18.11 20.43 10.66
N ASP A 43 17.63 21.65 10.39
CA ASP A 43 16.64 21.89 9.32
C ASP A 43 17.22 21.61 7.94
N ALA A 44 16.34 21.26 6.99
CA ALA A 44 16.73 20.95 5.61
C ALA A 44 17.37 22.14 4.87
N ILE A 45 16.99 23.36 5.26
CA ILE A 45 17.54 24.61 4.75
C ILE A 45 18.03 25.39 5.97
N GLY A 46 19.24 25.92 5.90
CA GLY A 46 19.81 26.68 7.01
C GLY A 46 21.13 27.32 6.64
N LYS A 47 21.85 27.78 7.67
CA LYS A 47 23.18 28.36 7.54
C LYS A 47 24.24 27.47 8.16
N VAL A 48 25.43 27.47 7.58
CA VAL A 48 26.62 26.85 8.16
C VAL A 48 26.94 27.59 9.47
N GLU A 49 27.14 26.82 10.54
CA GLU A 49 27.60 27.31 11.84
C GLU A 49 28.85 26.53 12.25
N GLU A 50 29.53 26.99 13.29
CA GLU A 50 30.71 26.30 13.80
C GLU A 50 30.36 24.86 14.26
N GLY A 51 31.18 23.90 13.85
CA GLY A 51 30.96 22.47 14.12
C GLY A 51 30.30 21.70 12.98
N THR A 52 29.99 20.42 13.23
CA THR A 52 29.33 19.55 12.24
C THR A 52 27.83 19.53 12.47
N LYS A 53 27.06 19.83 11.41
CA LYS A 53 25.60 19.66 11.41
C LYS A 53 25.21 18.38 10.70
N HIS A 54 24.16 17.75 11.20
CA HIS A 54 23.54 16.58 10.57
C HIS A 54 22.10 16.90 10.20
N VAL A 55 21.77 16.73 8.93
CA VAL A 55 20.37 16.73 8.47
C VAL A 55 19.96 15.28 8.27
N VAL A 56 18.93 14.84 9.00
CA VAL A 56 18.47 13.46 9.06
C VAL A 56 16.99 13.40 8.67
N TYR A 57 16.69 12.68 7.60
CA TYR A 57 15.33 12.41 7.16
C TYR A 57 14.89 11.03 7.65
N VAL A 58 13.77 10.96 8.38
CA VAL A 58 13.20 9.71 8.89
C VAL A 58 12.09 9.23 7.96
N TYR A 59 12.10 7.94 7.67
CA TYR A 59 11.15 7.28 6.78
C TYR A 59 10.42 6.15 7.50
N ALA A 60 9.16 5.93 7.12
CA ALA A 60 8.38 4.77 7.54
C ALA A 60 8.34 3.74 6.41
N LYS A 61 8.45 2.45 6.75
CA LYS A 61 8.14 1.38 5.79
C LYS A 61 6.69 1.48 5.36
N THR A 62 6.44 1.19 4.11
CA THR A 62 5.11 1.17 3.52
C THR A 62 4.79 -0.17 2.88
N GLY A 63 3.52 -0.37 2.59
CA GLY A 63 3.05 -1.50 1.79
C GLY A 63 1.78 -1.15 1.03
N ASN A 64 1.32 -2.12 0.26
CA ASN A 64 0.14 -1.99 -0.59
C ASN A 64 -0.88 -3.08 -0.26
N VAL A 65 -2.15 -2.73 -0.43
CA VAL A 65 -3.26 -3.67 -0.35
C VAL A 65 -4.12 -3.46 -1.58
N ASP A 66 -4.44 -4.53 -2.28
CA ASP A 66 -5.41 -4.51 -3.38
C ASP A 66 -6.50 -5.55 -3.17
N VAL A 67 -7.58 -5.43 -3.94
CA VAL A 67 -8.69 -6.37 -3.94
C VAL A 67 -9.08 -6.76 -5.35
N LYS A 68 -9.41 -8.04 -5.54
CA LYS A 68 -10.01 -8.58 -6.77
C LYS A 68 -11.12 -9.58 -6.45
N TYR A 69 -11.95 -9.84 -7.45
CA TYR A 69 -13.13 -10.70 -7.35
C TYR A 69 -13.08 -11.71 -8.50
N VAL A 70 -13.07 -12.99 -8.15
CA VAL A 70 -12.86 -14.09 -9.10
C VAL A 70 -13.96 -15.14 -8.97
N ASP A 71 -14.14 -15.95 -10.00
CA ASP A 71 -14.96 -17.15 -9.93
C ASP A 71 -14.24 -18.31 -9.20
N THR A 72 -14.91 -19.46 -9.06
CA THR A 72 -14.37 -20.67 -8.40
C THR A 72 -13.17 -21.30 -9.12
N GLU A 73 -12.95 -20.95 -10.39
CA GLU A 73 -11.79 -21.38 -11.18
C GLU A 73 -10.62 -20.37 -11.09
N GLY A 74 -10.85 -19.21 -10.48
CA GLY A 74 -9.88 -18.14 -10.31
C GLY A 74 -9.88 -17.12 -11.45
N ASN A 75 -10.84 -17.16 -12.37
CA ASN A 75 -10.98 -16.16 -13.43
C ASN A 75 -11.57 -14.87 -12.86
N VAL A 76 -11.05 -13.73 -13.29
CA VAL A 76 -11.55 -12.42 -12.86
C VAL A 76 -12.95 -12.17 -13.41
N LEU A 77 -13.89 -11.83 -12.53
CA LEU A 77 -15.23 -11.44 -12.93
C LEU A 77 -15.23 -10.07 -13.63
N PRO A 78 -16.13 -9.81 -14.60
CA PRO A 78 -16.30 -8.47 -15.17
C PRO A 78 -16.57 -7.42 -14.08
N GLY A 79 -15.76 -6.36 -14.00
CA GLY A 79 -15.85 -5.34 -12.94
C GLY A 79 -15.23 -5.78 -11.59
N GLY A 80 -14.60 -6.95 -11.57
CA GLY A 80 -13.90 -7.58 -10.45
C GLY A 80 -12.38 -7.47 -10.53
N GLU A 81 -11.85 -6.61 -11.40
CA GLU A 81 -10.41 -6.44 -11.63
C GLU A 81 -9.67 -6.00 -10.36
N VAL A 82 -8.34 -6.13 -10.38
CA VAL A 82 -7.48 -5.69 -9.28
C VAL A 82 -7.66 -4.18 -9.07
N THR A 83 -8.09 -3.81 -7.86
CA THR A 83 -8.29 -2.42 -7.46
C THR A 83 -7.46 -2.11 -6.23
N PRO A 84 -6.67 -1.02 -6.22
CA PRO A 84 -5.88 -0.64 -5.06
C PRO A 84 -6.80 -0.17 -3.92
N VAL A 85 -6.57 -0.71 -2.73
CA VAL A 85 -7.25 -0.33 -1.48
C VAL A 85 -6.36 0.62 -0.67
N LYS A 86 -5.07 0.30 -0.59
CA LYS A 86 -4.03 1.12 0.01
C LYS A 86 -2.80 1.11 -0.88
N THR A 87 -2.22 2.28 -1.12
CA THR A 87 -1.01 2.42 -1.95
C THR A 87 0.03 3.22 -1.20
N ASN A 88 1.23 2.65 -1.03
CA ASN A 88 2.35 3.25 -0.32
C ASN A 88 1.95 3.74 1.09
N GLU A 89 1.14 2.94 1.79
CA GLU A 89 0.60 3.31 3.10
C GLU A 89 1.49 2.81 4.24
N GLU A 90 1.52 3.49 5.38
CA GLU A 90 2.39 3.08 6.51
C GLU A 90 2.03 1.68 6.99
N VAL A 91 3.04 0.85 7.23
CA VAL A 91 2.85 -0.46 7.87
C VAL A 91 2.15 -0.27 9.23
N GLY A 92 1.12 -1.08 9.48
CA GLY A 92 0.26 -0.97 10.66
C GLY A 92 -1.01 -0.16 10.42
N THR A 93 -1.15 0.55 9.30
CA THR A 93 -2.41 1.22 8.93
C THR A 93 -3.51 0.21 8.69
N GLU A 94 -4.68 0.42 9.26
CA GLU A 94 -5.83 -0.46 9.04
C GLU A 94 -6.36 -0.37 7.59
N TYR A 95 -6.81 -1.51 7.08
CA TYR A 95 -7.55 -1.61 5.84
C TYR A 95 -8.79 -2.48 6.02
N GLY A 96 -9.77 -2.26 5.16
CA GLY A 96 -10.97 -3.08 5.06
C GLY A 96 -11.47 -3.11 3.62
N THR A 97 -11.99 -4.26 3.21
CA THR A 97 -12.62 -4.47 1.91
C THR A 97 -14.00 -5.08 2.12
N THR A 98 -14.86 -4.92 1.12
CA THR A 98 -16.22 -5.46 1.14
C THR A 98 -16.46 -6.34 -0.07
N GLN A 99 -17.41 -7.25 0.05
CA GLN A 99 -17.94 -7.98 -1.10
C GLN A 99 -18.58 -7.01 -2.09
N LYS A 100 -18.55 -7.38 -3.38
CA LYS A 100 -19.37 -6.79 -4.43
C LYS A 100 -20.53 -7.72 -4.79
N THR A 101 -21.56 -7.14 -5.40
CA THR A 101 -22.62 -7.88 -6.06
C THR A 101 -22.26 -8.03 -7.54
N PHE A 102 -22.43 -9.23 -8.07
CA PHE A 102 -22.27 -9.54 -9.49
C PHE A 102 -23.55 -10.25 -9.96
N ASP A 103 -24.08 -9.85 -11.11
CA ASP A 103 -25.32 -10.42 -11.65
C ASP A 103 -25.14 -11.91 -11.96
N GLY A 104 -25.96 -12.75 -11.35
CA GLY A 104 -25.92 -14.21 -11.51
C GLY A 104 -24.74 -14.88 -10.81
N TYR A 105 -24.18 -14.27 -9.76
CA TYR A 105 -23.17 -14.88 -8.91
C TYR A 105 -23.45 -14.61 -7.43
N HIS A 106 -23.09 -15.56 -6.57
CA HIS A 106 -23.09 -15.38 -5.12
C HIS A 106 -21.69 -15.58 -4.54
N PHE A 107 -21.39 -14.88 -3.44
CA PHE A 107 -20.13 -15.04 -2.73
C PHE A 107 -20.06 -16.41 -2.05
N VAL A 108 -18.91 -17.07 -2.20
CA VAL A 108 -18.64 -18.37 -1.58
C VAL A 108 -17.69 -18.23 -0.40
N LYS A 109 -16.49 -17.69 -0.64
CA LYS A 109 -15.42 -17.61 0.36
C LYS A 109 -14.31 -16.65 -0.07
N MET A 110 -13.40 -16.34 0.85
CA MET A 110 -12.11 -15.77 0.50
C MET A 110 -11.22 -16.85 -0.12
N ASP A 111 -10.39 -16.49 -1.10
CA ASP A 111 -9.40 -17.42 -1.66
C ASP A 111 -8.39 -17.86 -0.57
N VAL A 112 -7.87 -19.08 -0.69
CA VAL A 112 -6.92 -19.63 0.31
C VAL A 112 -5.58 -18.89 0.33
N LYS A 113 -5.22 -18.19 -0.75
CA LYS A 113 -4.03 -17.33 -0.86
C LYS A 113 -4.35 -15.86 -0.56
N SER A 114 -5.60 -15.54 -0.23
CA SER A 114 -6.04 -14.19 0.07
C SER A 114 -5.46 -13.70 1.39
N ALA A 115 -5.11 -12.41 1.46
CA ALA A 115 -5.07 -11.70 2.72
C ALA A 115 -6.50 -11.61 3.33
N PRO A 116 -6.65 -11.44 4.66
CA PRO A 116 -7.95 -11.23 5.27
C PRO A 116 -8.64 -9.97 4.74
N ALA A 117 -9.98 -9.96 4.74
CA ALA A 117 -10.80 -8.83 4.27
C ALA A 117 -10.61 -7.55 5.12
N THR A 118 -10.23 -7.69 6.38
CA THR A 118 -9.82 -6.60 7.26
C THR A 118 -8.50 -6.94 7.93
N GLY A 119 -7.68 -5.93 8.16
CA GLY A 119 -6.37 -6.14 8.79
C GLY A 119 -5.56 -4.87 8.79
N VAL A 120 -4.24 -5.03 8.91
CA VAL A 120 -3.28 -3.93 8.82
C VAL A 120 -2.34 -4.13 7.65
N VAL A 121 -1.90 -3.02 7.06
CA VAL A 121 -0.90 -2.99 6.00
C VAL A 121 0.41 -3.58 6.54
N THR A 122 1.00 -4.50 5.79
CA THR A 122 2.33 -5.07 6.06
C THR A 122 3.33 -4.57 5.03
N ALA A 123 4.63 -4.77 5.26
CA ALA A 123 5.66 -4.39 4.28
C ALA A 123 5.64 -5.28 3.01
N LYS A 124 4.86 -6.36 2.99
CA LYS A 124 4.63 -7.17 1.80
C LYS A 124 3.31 -6.75 1.18
N ASP A 125 3.23 -6.79 -0.15
CA ASP A 125 1.98 -6.55 -0.85
C ASP A 125 0.92 -7.60 -0.45
N GLN A 126 -0.29 -7.13 -0.19
CA GLN A 126 -1.41 -7.94 0.26
C GLN A 126 -2.52 -7.91 -0.79
N HIS A 127 -2.95 -9.11 -1.18
CA HIS A 127 -4.02 -9.29 -2.16
C HIS A 127 -5.25 -9.86 -1.47
N VAL A 128 -6.33 -9.10 -1.43
CA VAL A 128 -7.63 -9.57 -0.94
C VAL A 128 -8.42 -10.13 -2.12
N ILE A 129 -8.86 -11.38 -2.03
CA ILE A 129 -9.46 -12.11 -3.15
C ILE A 129 -10.77 -12.74 -2.70
N TYR A 130 -11.88 -12.21 -3.20
CA TYR A 130 -13.21 -12.77 -3.00
C TYR A 130 -13.53 -13.77 -4.11
N VAL A 131 -14.00 -14.96 -3.75
CA VAL A 131 -14.37 -16.04 -4.68
C VAL A 131 -15.89 -16.16 -4.74
N TYR A 132 -16.41 -16.21 -5.96
CA TYR A 132 -17.84 -16.29 -6.28
C TYR A 132 -18.15 -17.51 -7.13
N GLU A 133 -19.38 -17.98 -7.04
CA GLU A 133 -19.91 -19.07 -7.87
C GLU A 133 -21.10 -18.56 -8.67
N LYS A 134 -21.20 -19.02 -9.91
CA LYS A 134 -22.31 -18.66 -10.80
C LYS A 134 -23.60 -19.30 -10.30
N ASP A 135 -24.66 -18.52 -10.21
CA ASP A 135 -25.97 -19.02 -9.84
C ASP A 135 -26.46 -20.02 -10.90
N SER A 136 -26.95 -21.17 -10.45
CA SER A 136 -27.57 -22.14 -11.35
C SER A 136 -28.85 -21.54 -11.91
N GLU A 137 -28.96 -21.44 -13.23
CA GLU A 137 -30.24 -21.17 -13.88
C GLU A 137 -31.20 -22.31 -13.55
N THR A 138 -32.19 -22.07 -12.70
CA THR A 138 -33.31 -23.01 -12.59
C THR A 138 -34.01 -23.03 -13.95
N PRO A 139 -34.14 -24.19 -14.63
CA PRO A 139 -34.85 -24.23 -15.89
C PRO A 139 -36.29 -23.78 -15.64
N THR A 140 -36.70 -22.68 -16.28
CA THR A 140 -38.09 -22.24 -16.31
C THR A 140 -38.93 -23.41 -16.82
N PRO A 141 -39.94 -23.92 -16.08
CA PRO A 141 -40.80 -24.97 -16.62
C PRO A 141 -41.51 -24.39 -17.84
N GLU A 142 -41.13 -24.87 -19.03
CA GLU A 142 -41.87 -24.62 -20.26
C GLU A 142 -43.34 -24.95 -19.97
N LYS A 143 -44.21 -23.93 -20.03
CA LYS A 143 -45.65 -24.17 -20.13
C LYS A 143 -45.86 -24.97 -21.42
N LYS A 144 -45.92 -26.29 -21.31
CA LYS A 144 -46.62 -27.12 -22.29
C LYS A 144 -48.07 -26.66 -22.26
N LYS A 145 -48.42 -25.74 -23.16
CA LYS A 145 -49.82 -25.50 -23.52
C LYS A 145 -50.23 -26.71 -24.34
N GLY A 146 -50.68 -27.74 -23.62
CA GLY A 146 -51.35 -28.88 -24.20
C GLY A 146 -52.58 -28.43 -24.98
N SER A 147 -52.72 -29.09 -26.13
CA SER A 147 -53.86 -29.30 -27.03
C SER A 147 -55.15 -28.50 -26.83
#